data_AF-A0A381YYL9-F1
#
_entry.id   AF-A0A381YYL9-F1
#
_cell.length_a   1.000
_cell.length_b   1.000
_cell.length_c   1.000
_cell.angle_alpha   90.00
_cell.angle_beta   90.00
_cell.angle_gamma   90.00
#
_symmetry.space_group_name_H-M   'P 1'
#
loop_
_entity.id
_entity.type
_entity.pdbx_description
1 polymer ?
#
loop_
_entity_poly.entity_id
_entity_poly.type
_entity_poly.pdbx_seq_one_letter_code
_entity_poly.pdbx_strand_id
1 'polypeptide(L)'
;MVIQKKNKIFINLLKLAPVIILFVSVLNEFDLNYIKYFSFNFPFILIFYWSLKKSDSLGYGYIFVAGLINDVVIGFPIGFTSVNYLLICGFASYLRNITLRPNMIQDWFFFLFTILVVNSMSYMMLNLFFSTNVDYTILFYNTFFTFLFYLVFANLFKIYQKVVFKETND
;
A
#
# COMPACT_ATOMS: atom_id res chain seq x y z
N MET A 1 -6.82 25.63 -29.46
CA MET A 1 -5.59 24.97 -28.94
C MET A 1 -5.45 24.94 -27.41
N VAL A 2 -6.22 25.71 -26.63
CA VAL A 2 -6.10 25.74 -25.15
C VAL A 2 -6.76 24.53 -24.45
N ILE A 3 -7.84 23.98 -25.02
CA ILE A 3 -8.63 22.90 -24.42
C ILE A 3 -7.85 21.56 -24.34
N GLN A 4 -7.02 21.25 -25.34
CA GLN A 4 -6.18 20.04 -25.33
C GLN A 4 -5.04 20.12 -24.28
N LYS A 5 -4.51 21.32 -24.01
CA LYS A 5 -3.42 21.52 -23.04
C LYS A 5 -3.92 21.37 -21.59
N LYS A 6 -5.15 21.81 -21.31
CA LYS A 6 -5.81 21.67 -19.99
C LYS A 6 -6.04 20.20 -19.62
N ASN A 7 -6.47 19.38 -20.59
CA ASN A 7 -6.61 17.93 -20.40
C ASN A 7 -5.28 17.24 -20.08
N LYS A 8 -4.17 17.65 -20.70
CA LYS A 8 -2.85 17.05 -20.44
C LYS A 8 -2.35 17.31 -19.02
N ILE A 9 -2.56 18.51 -18.48
CA ILE A 9 -2.20 18.87 -17.09
C ILE A 9 -3.06 18.09 -16.09
N PHE A 10 -4.37 18.02 -16.34
CA PHE A 10 -5.30 17.28 -15.47
C PHE A 10 -4.99 15.79 -15.42
N ILE A 11 -4.67 15.18 -16.58
CA ILE A 11 -4.23 13.78 -16.65
C ILE A 11 -2.90 13.58 -15.90
N ASN A 12 -1.94 14.51 -16.01
CA ASN A 12 -0.67 14.40 -15.30
C ASN A 12 -0.83 14.51 -13.77
N LEU A 13 -1.77 15.34 -13.31
CA LEU A 13 -2.13 15.44 -11.88
C LEU A 13 -2.76 14.13 -11.38
N LEU A 14 -3.65 13.51 -12.16
CA LEU A 14 -4.26 12.22 -11.82
C LEU A 14 -3.21 11.09 -11.76
N LYS A 15 -2.13 11.16 -12.53
CA LYS A 15 -1.02 10.19 -12.39
C LYS A 15 -0.30 10.28 -11.04
N LEU A 16 -0.31 11.45 -10.39
CA LEU A 16 0.26 11.68 -9.06
C LEU A 16 -0.71 11.31 -7.92
N ALA A 17 -1.98 11.04 -8.22
CA ALA A 17 -2.98 10.72 -7.21
C ALA A 17 -2.58 9.54 -6.30
N PRO A 18 -1.98 8.43 -6.79
CA PRO A 18 -1.55 7.34 -5.90
C PRO A 18 -0.55 7.81 -4.84
N VAL A 19 0.39 8.68 -5.20
CA VAL A 19 1.37 9.25 -4.28
C VAL A 19 0.68 10.17 -3.27
N ILE A 20 -0.21 11.05 -3.73
CA ILE A 20 -0.95 11.96 -2.86
C ILE A 20 -1.81 11.17 -1.87
N ILE A 21 -2.52 10.15 -2.35
CA ILE A 21 -3.34 9.25 -1.53
C ILE A 21 -2.46 8.53 -0.50
N LEU A 22 -1.26 8.07 -0.86
CA LEU A 22 -0.31 7.46 0.08
C LEU A 22 0.02 8.42 1.23
N PHE A 23 0.46 9.64 0.92
CA PHE A 23 0.83 10.62 1.94
C PHE A 23 -0.35 11.04 2.81
N VAL A 24 -1.53 11.27 2.21
CA VAL A 24 -2.76 11.54 2.97
C VAL A 24 -3.08 10.38 3.91
N SER A 25 -2.87 9.14 3.47
CA SER A 25 -3.19 7.96 4.26
C SER A 25 -2.27 7.76 5.45
N VAL A 26 -0.99 8.08 5.27
CA VAL A 26 0.00 8.07 6.33
C VAL A 26 -0.27 9.17 7.35
N LEU A 27 -0.73 10.35 6.92
CA LEU A 27 -0.98 11.47 7.82
C LEU A 27 -2.28 11.36 8.61
N ASN A 28 -3.31 10.72 8.05
CA ASN A 28 -4.65 10.74 8.64
C ASN A 28 -4.92 9.66 9.68
N GLU A 29 -3.99 8.73 9.93
CA GLU A 29 -4.27 7.51 10.71
C GLU A 29 -5.64 6.93 10.31
N PHE A 30 -5.74 6.24 9.15
CA PHE A 30 -6.95 5.47 8.80
C PHE A 30 -7.21 4.29 9.78
N ASP A 31 -6.81 4.40 11.03
CA ASP A 31 -7.32 3.59 12.12
C ASP A 31 -8.68 4.15 12.52
N LEU A 32 -9.73 3.54 11.99
CA LEU A 32 -11.09 3.64 12.50
C LEU A 32 -11.19 2.98 13.89
N ASN A 33 -10.31 3.38 14.82
CA ASN A 33 -10.20 2.87 16.18
C ASN A 33 -11.44 3.14 17.05
N TYR A 34 -12.41 3.89 16.52
CA TYR A 34 -13.74 4.06 17.12
C TYR A 34 -14.53 2.73 17.21
N ILE A 35 -14.16 1.73 16.40
CA ILE A 35 -14.66 0.35 16.50
C ILE A 35 -13.44 -0.52 16.79
N LYS A 36 -13.32 -1.02 18.03
CA LYS A 36 -12.16 -1.73 18.61
C LYS A 36 -11.58 -2.92 17.81
N TYR A 37 -12.29 -3.36 16.78
CA TYR A 37 -11.91 -4.49 15.92
C TYR A 37 -11.85 -4.15 14.44
N PHE A 38 -12.18 -2.92 14.02
CA PHE A 38 -12.18 -2.52 12.62
C PHE A 38 -10.99 -1.62 12.33
N SER A 39 -9.81 -2.22 12.23
CA SER A 39 -8.60 -1.56 11.76
C SER A 39 -8.09 -2.24 10.50
N PHE A 40 -7.54 -1.46 9.56
CA PHE A 40 -6.90 -2.00 8.37
C PHE A 40 -5.78 -1.08 7.92
N ASN A 41 -4.70 -1.67 7.41
CA ASN A 41 -3.54 -0.93 6.93
C ASN A 41 -3.75 -0.56 5.45
N PHE A 42 -4.41 0.56 5.21
CA PHE A 42 -4.63 1.05 3.85
C PHE A 42 -3.32 1.29 3.07
N PRO A 43 -2.25 1.87 3.65
CA PRO A 43 -0.97 2.02 2.96
C PRO A 43 -0.42 0.71 2.40
N PHE A 44 -0.53 -0.42 3.12
CA PHE A 44 -0.08 -1.73 2.63
C PHE A 44 -0.81 -2.13 1.34
N ILE A 45 -2.12 -1.95 1.29
CA ILE A 45 -2.96 -2.26 0.12
C ILE A 45 -2.55 -1.38 -1.07
N LEU A 46 -2.42 -0.07 -0.82
CA LEU A 46 -2.09 0.91 -1.84
C LEU A 46 -0.70 0.63 -2.44
N ILE A 47 0.32 0.45 -1.59
CA ILE A 47 1.69 0.17 -2.01
C ILE A 47 1.73 -1.11 -2.82
N PHE A 48 1.16 -2.21 -2.32
CA PHE A 48 1.21 -3.48 -3.03
C PHE A 48 0.56 -3.41 -4.41
N TYR A 49 -0.65 -2.85 -4.51
CA TYR A 49 -1.39 -2.77 -5.76
C TYR A 49 -0.64 -1.96 -6.83
N TRP A 50 -0.20 -0.75 -6.47
CA TRP A 50 0.44 0.15 -7.41
C TRP A 50 1.86 -0.30 -7.77
N SER A 51 2.60 -0.90 -6.84
CA SER A 51 3.91 -1.48 -7.15
C SER A 51 3.81 -2.70 -8.07
N LEU A 52 2.74 -3.50 -7.93
CA LEU A 52 2.47 -4.64 -8.81
C LEU A 52 2.07 -4.21 -10.22
N LYS A 53 1.15 -3.24 -10.36
CA LYS A 53 0.60 -2.83 -11.66
C LYS A 53 1.43 -1.76 -12.38
N LYS A 54 2.14 -0.87 -11.67
CA LYS A 54 2.87 0.26 -12.27
C LYS A 54 3.93 0.86 -11.34
N SER A 55 5.16 0.33 -11.36
CA SER A 55 6.28 0.80 -10.53
C SER A 55 6.59 2.29 -10.66
N ASP A 56 6.35 2.89 -11.83
CA ASP A 56 6.72 4.29 -12.08
C ASP A 56 5.74 5.28 -11.43
N SER A 57 4.57 4.81 -11.00
CA SER A 57 3.56 5.66 -10.36
C SER A 57 3.85 5.91 -8.88
N LEU A 58 4.42 4.92 -8.17
CA LEU A 58 4.89 5.02 -6.80
C LEU A 58 6.40 4.77 -6.78
N GLY A 59 7.19 5.83 -6.94
CA GLY A 59 8.64 5.71 -6.82
C GLY A 59 9.05 5.22 -5.43
N TYR A 60 10.00 4.28 -5.35
CA TYR A 60 10.51 3.71 -4.10
C TYR A 60 10.92 4.78 -3.07
N GLY A 61 11.47 5.92 -3.54
CA GLY A 61 11.80 7.06 -2.69
C GLY A 61 10.60 7.69 -2.01
N TYR A 62 9.46 7.82 -2.70
CA TYR A 62 8.23 8.34 -2.09
C TYR A 62 7.66 7.38 -1.05
N ILE A 63 7.72 6.07 -1.32
CA ILE A 63 7.30 5.03 -0.36
C ILE A 63 8.16 5.08 0.91
N PHE A 64 9.48 5.24 0.76
CA PHE A 64 10.40 5.38 1.89
C PHE A 64 10.09 6.62 2.72
N VAL A 65 9.93 7.79 2.09
CA VAL A 65 9.59 9.03 2.81
C VAL A 65 8.22 8.93 3.47
N ALA A 66 7.24 8.28 2.83
CA ALA A 66 5.95 8.02 3.43
C ALA A 66 6.07 7.16 4.70
N GLY A 67 6.93 6.14 4.71
CA GLY A 67 7.22 5.38 5.91
C GLY A 67 7.83 6.24 7.03
N LEU A 68 8.78 7.12 6.72
CA LEU A 68 9.38 8.00 7.74
C LEU A 68 8.35 8.93 8.36
N ILE A 69 7.43 9.49 7.56
CA ILE A 69 6.33 10.33 8.07
C ILE A 69 5.40 9.49 8.94
N ASN A 70 5.09 8.26 8.54
CA ASN A 70 4.23 7.35 9.31
C ASN A 70 4.81 7.02 10.69
N ASP A 71 6.13 6.81 10.75
CA ASP A 71 6.83 6.60 12.03
C ASP A 71 6.70 7.83 12.95
N VAL A 72 6.82 9.05 12.41
CA VAL A 72 6.66 10.29 13.17
C VAL A 72 5.22 10.50 13.66
N VAL A 73 4.22 10.15 12.84
CA VAL A 73 2.80 10.29 13.19
C VAL A 73 2.42 9.31 14.30
N ILE A 74 2.76 8.02 14.13
CA ILE A 74 2.38 6.95 15.06
C ILE A 74 3.28 6.93 16.32
N GLY A 75 4.45 7.59 16.26
CA GLY A 75 5.45 7.55 17.33
C GLY A 75 6.28 6.25 17.35
N PHE A 76 6.39 5.57 16.19
CA PHE A 76 7.27 4.41 16.05
C PHE A 76 8.74 4.83 15.84
N PRO A 77 9.71 3.94 16.08
CA PRO A 77 11.10 4.19 15.75
C PRO A 77 11.27 4.56 14.27
N ILE A 78 12.07 5.59 14.01
CA ILE A 78 12.22 6.12 12.66
C ILE A 78 12.83 5.07 11.72
N GLY A 79 12.19 4.88 10.57
CA GLY A 79 12.58 3.89 9.57
C GLY A 79 11.92 2.51 9.75
N PHE A 80 11.21 2.26 10.85
CA PHE A 80 10.55 0.97 11.09
C PHE A 80 9.47 0.68 10.03
N THR A 81 8.49 1.57 9.86
CA THR A 81 7.43 1.36 8.87
C THR A 81 7.93 1.55 7.44
N SER A 82 9.02 2.31 7.25
CA SER A 82 9.70 2.45 5.96
C SER A 82 10.24 1.12 5.43
N VAL A 83 10.87 0.31 6.30
CA VAL A 83 11.35 -1.03 5.92
C VAL A 83 10.17 -1.92 5.52
N ASN A 84 9.08 -1.89 6.29
CA ASN A 84 7.88 -2.69 5.99
C ASN A 84 7.28 -2.33 4.63
N TYR A 85 7.11 -1.04 4.35
CA TYR A 85 6.59 -0.55 3.09
C TYR A 85 7.49 -0.94 1.89
N LEU A 86 8.81 -0.84 2.05
CA LEU A 86 9.75 -1.26 1.02
C LEU A 86 9.76 -2.77 0.80
N LEU A 87 9.60 -3.58 1.85
CA LEU A 87 9.47 -5.04 1.73
C LEU A 87 8.23 -5.40 0.92
N ILE A 88 7.07 -4.81 1.21
CA ILE A 88 5.84 -5.00 0.43
C ILE A 88 6.07 -4.65 -1.04
N CYS A 89 6.74 -3.52 -1.28
CA CYS A 89 7.07 -3.08 -2.63
C CYS A 89 8.00 -4.06 -3.36
N GLY A 90 8.99 -4.62 -2.65
CA GLY A 90 9.90 -5.64 -3.17
C GLY A 90 9.17 -6.93 -3.55
N PHE A 91 8.29 -7.43 -2.68
CA PHE A 91 7.43 -8.59 -2.97
C PHE A 91 6.50 -8.34 -4.15
N ALA A 92 5.90 -7.15 -4.25
CA ALA A 92 5.06 -6.79 -5.39
C ALA A 92 5.85 -6.74 -6.71
N SER A 93 7.06 -6.17 -6.71
CA SER A 93 7.94 -6.17 -7.90
C SER A 93 8.39 -7.59 -8.27
N TYR A 94 8.62 -8.46 -7.28
CA TYR A 94 8.94 -9.86 -7.52
C TYR A 94 7.78 -10.60 -8.18
N LEU A 95 6.56 -10.46 -7.64
CA LEU A 95 5.36 -11.06 -8.23
C LEU A 95 5.15 -10.58 -9.67
N ARG A 96 5.36 -9.30 -9.94
CA ARG A 96 5.26 -8.73 -11.29
C ARG A 96 6.21 -9.41 -12.28
N ASN A 97 7.42 -9.73 -11.86
CA ASN A 97 8.42 -10.34 -12.74
C ASN A 97 8.10 -11.81 -13.06
N ILE A 98 7.38 -12.52 -12.17
CA ILE A 98 7.03 -13.93 -12.36
C ILE A 98 5.70 -14.10 -13.09
N THR A 99 4.75 -13.20 -12.85
CA THR A 99 3.39 -13.33 -13.38
C THR A 99 3.30 -12.82 -14.82
N LEU A 100 3.32 -13.75 -15.78
CA LEU A 100 3.16 -13.45 -17.22
C LEU A 100 1.72 -13.06 -17.61
N ARG A 101 0.71 -13.45 -16.81
CA ARG A 101 -0.70 -13.07 -17.01
C ARG A 101 -1.31 -12.60 -15.68
N PRO A 102 -1.65 -11.31 -15.54
CA PRO A 102 -2.16 -10.79 -14.29
C PRO A 102 -3.55 -11.37 -13.95
N ASN A 103 -3.68 -12.02 -12.80
CA ASN A 103 -4.96 -12.51 -12.28
C ASN A 103 -5.21 -11.97 -10.87
N MET A 104 -6.37 -11.32 -10.67
CA MET A 104 -6.73 -10.70 -9.39
C MET A 104 -6.73 -11.68 -8.22
N ILE A 105 -7.16 -12.92 -8.44
CA ILE A 105 -7.21 -13.94 -7.38
C ILE A 105 -5.80 -14.35 -6.95
N GLN A 106 -4.87 -14.49 -7.91
CA GLN A 106 -3.47 -14.79 -7.63
C GLN A 106 -2.80 -13.62 -6.91
N ASP A 107 -3.06 -12.39 -7.35
CA ASP A 107 -2.58 -11.17 -6.71
C ASP A 107 -3.06 -11.09 -5.25
N TRP A 108 -4.32 -11.47 -4.98
CA TRP A 108 -4.91 -11.48 -3.64
C TRP A 108 -4.28 -12.53 -2.72
N PHE A 109 -4.07 -13.76 -3.19
CA PHE A 109 -3.37 -14.79 -2.39
C PHE A 109 -1.90 -14.42 -2.13
N PHE A 110 -1.22 -13.83 -3.10
CA PHE A 110 0.16 -13.38 -2.90
C PHE A 110 0.23 -12.17 -1.96
N PHE A 111 -0.78 -11.29 -1.98
CA PHE A 111 -0.90 -10.22 -1.01
C PHE A 111 -0.99 -10.77 0.42
N LEU A 112 -1.80 -11.81 0.65
CA LEU A 112 -1.88 -12.50 1.95
C LEU A 112 -0.50 -12.99 2.41
N PHE A 113 0.22 -13.67 1.52
CA PHE A 113 1.57 -14.15 1.82
C PHE A 113 2.50 -12.98 2.18
N THR A 114 2.47 -11.91 1.40
CA THR A 114 3.30 -10.73 1.61
C THR A 114 3.05 -10.07 2.96
N ILE A 115 1.79 -9.80 3.32
CA ILE A 115 1.47 -9.14 4.60
C ILE A 115 1.79 -10.02 5.80
N LEU A 116 1.66 -11.35 5.68
CA LEU A 116 2.05 -12.27 6.76
C LEU A 116 3.56 -12.25 6.99
N VAL A 117 4.36 -12.31 5.93
CA VAL A 117 5.83 -12.22 6.03
C VAL A 117 6.25 -10.85 6.59
N VAL A 118 5.66 -9.76 6.11
CA VAL A 118 6.01 -8.42 6.59
C VAL A 118 5.60 -8.22 8.04
N ASN A 119 4.40 -8.62 8.45
CA ASN A 119 3.96 -8.49 9.84
C ASN A 119 4.76 -9.38 10.80
N SER A 120 5.13 -10.59 10.38
CA SER A 120 6.01 -11.46 11.19
C SER A 120 7.42 -10.86 11.35
N MET A 121 8.03 -10.36 10.27
CA MET A 121 9.33 -9.67 10.37
C MET A 121 9.25 -8.39 11.22
N SER A 122 8.18 -7.61 11.05
CA SER A 122 7.91 -6.40 11.84
C SER A 122 7.85 -6.72 13.33
N TYR A 123 7.12 -7.78 13.68
CA TYR A 123 7.00 -8.25 15.05
C TYR A 123 8.33 -8.72 15.63
N MET A 124 9.10 -9.50 14.87
CA MET A 124 10.45 -9.92 15.30
C MET A 124 11.35 -8.72 15.55
N MET A 125 11.33 -7.70 14.68
CA MET A 125 12.09 -6.47 14.88
C MET A 125 11.65 -5.71 16.14
N LEU A 126 10.35 -5.53 16.36
CA LEU A 126 9.80 -4.84 17.54
C LEU A 126 10.17 -5.55 18.84
N ASN A 127 10.06 -6.88 18.87
CA ASN A 127 10.36 -7.66 20.06
C ASN A 127 11.87 -7.70 20.37
N LEU A 128 12.72 -7.88 19.36
CA LEU A 128 14.17 -8.02 19.54
C LEU A 128 14.88 -6.70 19.84
N PHE A 129 14.48 -5.60 19.19
CA PHE A 129 15.20 -4.32 19.28
C PHE A 129 14.53 -3.30 20.19
N PHE A 130 13.20 -3.35 20.34
CA PHE A 130 12.44 -2.29 21.00
C PHE A 130 11.67 -2.77 22.25
N SER A 131 11.65 -4.08 22.53
CA SER A 131 10.97 -4.70 23.68
C SER A 131 9.52 -4.21 23.87
N THR A 132 8.85 -3.87 22.77
CA THR A 132 7.49 -3.35 22.78
C THR A 132 6.49 -4.50 22.83
N ASN A 133 5.51 -4.41 23.74
CA ASN A 133 4.42 -5.37 23.80
C ASN A 133 3.43 -5.09 22.66
N VAL A 134 3.38 -6.00 21.68
CA VAL A 134 2.41 -5.95 20.58
C VAL A 134 1.18 -6.80 20.96
N ASP A 135 -0.02 -6.24 20.87
CA ASP A 135 -1.26 -7.00 21.06
C ASP A 135 -1.56 -7.86 19.83
N TYR A 136 -1.42 -9.17 19.99
CA TYR A 136 -1.69 -10.17 18.96
C TYR A 136 -3.12 -10.11 18.42
N THR A 137 -4.09 -9.77 19.27
CA THR A 137 -5.50 -9.72 18.88
C THR A 137 -5.71 -8.59 17.88
N ILE A 138 -5.16 -7.41 18.17
CA ILE A 138 -5.25 -6.23 17.31
C ILE A 138 -4.52 -6.47 15.99
N LEU A 139 -3.31 -7.04 16.04
CA LEU A 139 -2.52 -7.33 14.85
C LEU A 139 -3.21 -8.35 13.93
N PHE A 140 -3.84 -9.38 14.50
CA PHE A 140 -4.60 -10.36 13.74
C PHE A 140 -5.79 -9.73 13.02
N TYR A 141 -6.64 -8.99 13.74
CA TYR A 141 -7.79 -8.32 13.12
C TYR A 141 -7.34 -7.32 12.05
N ASN A 142 -6.30 -6.53 12.33
CA ASN A 142 -5.75 -5.59 11.36
C ASN A 142 -5.31 -6.29 10.07
N THR A 143 -4.54 -7.38 10.20
CA THR A 143 -4.07 -8.17 9.05
C THR A 143 -5.23 -8.80 8.28
N PHE A 144 -6.22 -9.35 9.00
CA PHE A 144 -7.39 -10.00 8.42
C PHE A 144 -8.25 -9.02 7.61
N PHE A 145 -8.57 -7.85 8.18
CA PHE A 145 -9.33 -6.82 7.46
C PHE A 145 -8.54 -6.24 6.30
N THR A 146 -7.23 -6.00 6.47
CA THR A 146 -6.36 -5.52 5.37
C THR A 146 -6.40 -6.48 4.18
N PHE A 147 -6.30 -7.79 4.44
CA PHE A 147 -6.43 -8.82 3.42
C PHE A 147 -7.79 -8.82 2.72
N LEU A 148 -8.88 -8.69 3.47
CA LEU A 148 -10.24 -8.70 2.94
C LEU A 148 -10.52 -7.44 2.10
N PHE A 149 -10.10 -6.28 2.60
CA PHE A 149 -10.25 -4.99 1.91
C PHE A 149 -9.41 -4.87 0.65
N TYR A 150 -8.33 -5.65 0.52
CA TYR A 150 -7.54 -5.68 -0.71
C TYR A 150 -8.42 -5.92 -1.94
N LEU A 151 -9.38 -6.87 -1.90
CA LEU A 151 -10.26 -7.14 -3.03
C LEU A 151 -11.12 -5.93 -3.40
N VAL A 152 -11.65 -5.23 -2.40
CA VAL A 152 -12.49 -4.05 -2.59
C VAL A 152 -11.68 -2.93 -3.23
N PHE A 153 -10.54 -2.58 -2.63
CA PHE A 153 -9.69 -1.49 -3.12
C PHE A 153 -9.02 -1.81 -4.44
N ALA A 154 -8.60 -3.05 -4.68
CA ALA A 154 -8.01 -3.44 -5.96
C ALA A 154 -9.02 -3.30 -7.12
N ASN A 155 -10.31 -3.56 -6.88
CA ASN A 155 -11.36 -3.29 -7.87
C ASN A 155 -11.57 -1.79 -8.10
N LEU A 156 -11.57 -0.98 -7.03
CA LEU A 156 -11.65 0.49 -7.14
C LEU A 156 -10.46 1.06 -7.90
N PHE A 157 -9.24 0.63 -7.58
CA PHE A 157 -8.03 1.07 -8.27
C PHE A 157 -8.00 0.60 -9.73
N LYS A 158 -8.57 -0.56 -10.06
CA LYS A 158 -8.71 -1.02 -11.44
C LYS A 158 -9.63 -0.12 -12.25
N ILE A 159 -10.75 0.31 -11.68
CA ILE A 159 -11.65 1.29 -12.30
C ILE A 159 -10.92 2.62 -12.50
N TYR A 160 -10.23 3.09 -11.46
CA TYR A 160 -9.41 4.30 -11.51
C TYR A 160 -8.35 4.24 -12.63
N GLN A 161 -7.62 3.12 -12.73
CA GLN A 161 -6.59 2.91 -13.74
C GLN A 161 -7.16 2.99 -15.16
N LYS A 162 -8.31 2.34 -15.42
CA LYS A 162 -8.98 2.39 -16.73
C LYS A 162 -9.40 3.81 -17.12
N VAL A 163 -9.94 4.57 -16.17
CA VAL A 163 -10.41 5.94 -16.42
C VAL A 163 -9.23 6.90 -16.69
N VAL A 164 -8.17 6.80 -15.89
CA VAL A 164 -7.05 7.76 -15.91
C VAL A 164 -6.00 7.43 -16.95
N PHE A 165 -5.63 6.15 -17.09
CA PHE A 165 -4.54 5.76 -17.98
C PHE A 165 -5.01 5.35 -19.37
N LYS A 166 -6.33 5.23 -19.61
CA LYS A 166 -6.90 4.73 -20.87
C LYS A 166 -6.16 3.50 -21.38
N GLU A 167 -5.73 2.61 -20.48
CA GLU A 167 -5.20 1.31 -20.86
C GLU A 167 -6.40 0.52 -21.42
N THR A 168 -6.56 0.58 -22.73
CA THR A 168 -7.31 -0.42 -23.50
C THR A 168 -6.66 -1.76 -23.17
N ASN A 169 -7.48 -2.72 -22.72
CA ASN A 169 -6.97 -4.07 -22.51
C ASN A 169 -6.47 -4.57 -23.87
N ASP A 170 -5.15 -4.65 -24.02
CA ASP A 170 -4.51 -5.53 -24.99
C ASP A 170 -4.03 -6.78 -24.23
#